data_AF-A0A519LN54-F1
#
_entry.id   AF-A0A519LN54-F1
#
_cell.length_a   1.000
_cell.length_b   1.000
_cell.length_c   1.000
_cell.angle_alpha   90.00
_cell.angle_beta   90.00
_cell.angle_gamma   90.00
#
_symmetry.space_group_name_H-M   'P 1'
#
loop_
_entity.id
_entity.type
_entity.pdbx_description
1 polymer ?
#
loop_
_entity_poly.entity_id
_entity_poly.type
_entity_poly.pdbx_seq_one_letter_code
_entity_poly.pdbx_strand_id
1 'polypeptide(L)' 'NIDPNVLFAPPAQIATQVRHVLDSFGKPHTDRTTTGPTHIFNLGHGISQFTPPEHVSALVEAVHSHSRAQRQG' A
#
# COMPACT_ATOMS: atom_id res chain seq x y z
N ASN A 1 -7.89 -4.03 -0.72
CA ASN A 1 -6.83 -5.00 -1.07
C ASN A 1 -6.40 -4.75 -2.52
N ILE A 2 -5.18 -5.12 -2.89
CA ILE A 2 -4.65 -4.89 -4.26
C ILE A 2 -4.48 -6.22 -5.01
N ASP A 3 -4.77 -6.23 -6.31
CA ASP A 3 -4.54 -7.39 -7.18
C ASP A 3 -3.02 -7.61 -7.34
N PRO A 4 -2.47 -8.82 -7.05
CA PRO A 4 -1.04 -9.09 -7.20
C PRO A 4 -0.51 -8.88 -8.62
N ASN A 5 -1.34 -8.92 -9.66
CA ASN A 5 -0.94 -8.64 -11.04
C ASN A 5 -0.38 -7.23 -11.22
N VAL A 6 -0.72 -6.30 -10.32
CA VAL A 6 -0.13 -4.95 -10.30
C VAL A 6 1.40 -4.99 -10.26
N LEU A 7 1.99 -6.02 -9.67
CA LEU A 7 3.43 -6.17 -9.51
C LEU A 7 4.15 -6.47 -10.84
N PHE A 8 3.45 -6.63 -11.95
CA PHE A 8 4.05 -6.70 -13.29
C PHE A 8 4.09 -5.34 -14.00
N ALA A 9 3.44 -4.31 -13.45
CA ALA A 9 3.49 -2.95 -14.00
C ALA A 9 4.80 -2.24 -13.62
N PRO A 10 5.19 -1.16 -14.33
CA PRO A 10 6.34 -0.35 -13.94
C PRO A 10 6.19 0.23 -12.51
N PRO A 11 7.29 0.46 -11.78
CA PRO A 11 7.26 0.93 -10.38
C PRO A 11 6.37 2.16 -10.13
N ALA A 12 6.35 3.12 -11.06
CA ALA A 12 5.50 4.31 -10.96
C ALA A 12 3.99 3.98 -10.95
N GLN A 13 3.58 2.94 -11.69
CA GLN A 13 2.19 2.48 -11.72
C GLN A 13 1.84 1.68 -10.47
N ILE A 14 2.77 0.84 -9.98
CA ILE A 14 2.62 0.17 -8.68
C ILE A 14 2.37 1.19 -7.57
N ALA A 15 3.20 2.24 -7.49
CA ALA A 15 3.05 3.29 -6.51
C ALA A 15 1.69 4.01 -6.63
N THR A 16 1.22 4.25 -7.86
CA THR A 16 -0.08 4.88 -8.12
C THR A 16 -1.22 4.03 -7.60
N GLN A 17 -1.22 2.73 -7.85
CA GLN A 17 -2.24 1.81 -7.35
C GLN A 17 -2.20 1.67 -5.82
N VAL A 18 -1.01 1.63 -5.22
CA VAL A 18 -0.85 1.64 -3.76
C VAL A 18 -1.49 2.88 -3.15
N ARG A 19 -1.22 4.08 -3.71
CA ARG A 19 -1.84 5.33 -3.26
C ARG A 19 -3.35 5.27 -3.35
N HIS A 20 -3.90 4.85 -4.49
CA HIS A 20 -5.34 4.70 -4.66
C HIS A 20 -5.97 3.79 -3.59
N VAL A 21 -5.37 2.64 -3.30
CA VAL A 21 -5.88 1.72 -2.28
C VAL A 21 -5.82 2.36 -0.88
N LEU A 22 -4.70 3.00 -0.52
CA LEU A 22 -4.56 3.66 0.78
C LEU A 22 -5.52 4.86 0.93
N ASP A 23 -5.71 5.66 -0.11
CA ASP A 23 -6.62 6.81 -0.09
C ASP A 23 -8.09 6.36 -0.07
N SER A 24 -8.42 5.23 -0.72
CA SER A 24 -9.77 4.65 -0.68
C SER A 24 -10.18 4.14 0.71
N PHE A 25 -9.21 3.69 1.50
CA PHE A 25 -9.44 3.36 2.92
C PHE A 25 -9.63 4.63 3.77
N GLY A 26 -8.88 5.68 3.46
CA GLY A 26 -8.91 6.97 4.15
C GLY A 26 -7.78 7.15 5.17
N LYS A 27 -7.78 8.31 5.85
CA LYS A 27 -6.77 8.64 6.87
C LYS A 27 -6.82 7.61 8.01
N PRO A 28 -5.69 6.95 8.34
CA PRO A 28 -5.64 6.05 9.48
C PRO A 28 -5.94 6.79 10.78
N HIS A 29 -6.64 6.14 11.70
CA HIS A 29 -6.80 6.63 13.07
C HIS A 29 -5.45 6.74 13.79
N THR A 30 -5.19 7.88 14.44
CA THR A 30 -3.90 8.17 15.09
C THR A 30 -4.03 8.60 16.56
N ASP A 31 -5.23 8.91 17.04
CA ASP A 31 -5.46 9.28 18.44
C ASP A 31 -5.24 8.07 19.35
N ARG A 32 -4.33 8.23 20.32
CA ARG A 32 -3.93 7.17 21.25
C ARG A 32 -4.90 6.98 22.41
N THR A 33 -5.87 7.88 22.58
CA THR A 33 -6.84 7.88 23.68
C THR A 33 -8.20 7.31 23.27
N THR A 34 -8.45 7.16 21.98
CA THR A 34 -9.70 6.68 21.43
C THR A 34 -9.46 5.54 20.43
N THR A 35 -10.53 4.78 20.13
CA THR A 35 -10.49 3.71 19.12
C THR A 35 -11.00 4.23 17.79
N GLY A 36 -10.34 3.83 16.70
CA GLY A 36 -10.78 4.16 15.35
C GLY A 36 -10.20 3.23 14.29
N PRO A 37 -10.57 3.43 13.02
CA PRO A 37 -10.22 2.53 11.93
C PRO A 37 -8.73 2.55 11.60
N THR A 38 -8.15 1.36 11.41
CA THR A 38 -6.76 1.17 10.97
C THR A 38 -6.71 0.14 9.83
N HIS A 39 -5.62 0.15 9.06
CA HIS A 39 -5.48 -0.69 7.87
C HIS A 39 -4.14 -1.41 7.87
N ILE A 40 -4.20 -2.72 7.65
CA ILE A 40 -3.05 -3.56 7.30
C ILE A 40 -3.08 -3.75 5.79
N PHE A 41 -2.15 -3.11 5.09
CA PHE A 41 -2.03 -3.27 3.65
C PHE A 41 -1.54 -4.68 3.30
N ASN A 42 -2.17 -5.32 2.31
CA ASN A 42 -1.73 -6.60 1.78
C ASN A 42 -2.20 -6.78 0.33
N LEU A 43 -1.60 -7.77 -0.35
CA LEU A 43 -2.12 -8.31 -1.60
C LEU A 43 -3.41 -9.09 -1.34
N GLY A 44 -4.28 -9.17 -2.34
CA GLY A 44 -5.50 -9.98 -2.28
C GLY A 44 -5.25 -11.49 -2.38
N HIS A 45 -4.08 -11.89 -2.87
CA HIS A 45 -3.63 -13.27 -3.06
C HIS A 45 -2.10 -13.36 -2.88
N GLY A 46 -1.56 -14.58 -2.94
CA GLY A 46 -0.12 -14.80 -2.93
C GLY A 46 0.60 -14.13 -4.10
N ILE A 47 1.86 -13.76 -3.88
CA ILE A 47 2.74 -13.20 -4.91
C ILE A 47 3.12 -14.27 -5.95
N SER A 48 3.17 -13.89 -7.23
CA SER A 48 3.65 -14.78 -8.30
C SER A 48 5.16 -14.98 -8.20
N GLN A 49 5.65 -16.20 -8.43
CA GLN A 49 7.10 -16.51 -8.48
C GLN A 49 7.86 -15.77 -9.60
N PHE A 50 7.13 -15.25 -10.60
CA PHE A 50 7.70 -14.48 -11.71
C PHE A 50 7.75 -12.98 -11.44
N THR A 51 7.29 -12.55 -10.26
CA THR A 51 7.32 -11.13 -9.88
C THR A 51 8.76 -10.67 -9.74
N PRO A 52 9.18 -9.60 -10.44
CA PRO A 52 10.50 -9.01 -10.21
C PRO A 52 10.62 -8.54 -8.75
N PRO A 53 11.64 -8.96 -7.98
CA PRO A 53 11.79 -8.56 -6.58
C PRO A 53 11.80 -7.04 -6.37
N GLU A 54 12.38 -6.29 -7.31
CA GLU A 54 12.42 -4.83 -7.31
C GLU A 54 11.02 -4.19 -7.37
N HIS A 55 10.04 -4.86 -7.99
CA HIS A 55 8.66 -4.39 -8.01
C HIS A 55 7.98 -4.58 -6.65
N VAL A 56 8.37 -5.63 -5.91
CA VAL A 56 7.94 -5.83 -4.51
C VAL A 56 8.54 -4.75 -3.63
N SER A 57 9.82 -4.43 -3.81
CA SER A 57 10.47 -3.32 -3.11
C SER A 57 9.76 -2.00 -3.37
N ALA A 58 9.41 -1.69 -4.63
CA ALA A 58 8.66 -0.50 -5.00
C ALA A 58 7.27 -0.44 -4.34
N LEU A 59 6.56 -1.57 -4.27
CA LEU A 59 5.28 -1.67 -3.56
C LEU A 59 5.44 -1.35 -2.06
N VAL A 60 6.41 -1.99 -1.39
CA VAL A 60 6.66 -1.80 0.05
C VAL A 60 7.06 -0.36 0.35
N GLU A 61 7.93 0.23 -0.47
CA GLU A 61 8.34 1.62 -0.34
C GLU A 61 7.15 2.58 -0.49
N ALA A 62 6.30 2.36 -1.50
CA ALA A 62 5.10 3.17 -1.71
C ALA A 62 4.11 3.07 -0.53
N VAL A 63 3.90 1.88 0.02
CA VAL A 63 3.01 1.68 1.19
C VAL A 63 3.54 2.44 2.40
N HIS A 64 4.84 2.30 2.68
CA HIS A 64 5.48 2.94 3.83
C HIS A 64 5.53 4.46 3.70
N SER A 65 5.93 4.98 2.55
CA SER A 65 6.04 6.43 2.33
C SER A 65 4.68 7.13 2.38
N HIS A 66 3.70 6.65 1.62
CA HIS A 66 2.38 7.28 1.53
C HIS A 66 1.61 7.18 2.84
N SER A 67 1.62 6.02 3.49
CA SER A 67 0.90 5.87 4.77
C SER A 67 1.55 6.69 5.89
N ARG A 68 2.88 6.93 5.87
CA ARG A 68 3.50 7.88 6.80
C ARG A 68 3.01 9.30 6.55
N ALA A 69 2.97 9.74 5.30
CA ALA A 69 2.46 11.05 4.95
C ALA A 69 1.00 11.26 5.41
N GLN A 70 0.13 10.26 5.23
CA GLN A 70 -1.26 10.29 5.69
C GLN A 70 -1.41 10.48 7.22
N ARG A 71 -0.39 10.14 8.02
CA ARG A 71 -0.41 10.27 9.48
C ARG A 71 0.24 11.55 10.00
N GLN A 72 0.92 12.31 9.12
CA GLN A 72 1.62 13.55 9.49
C GLN A 72 0.74 14.80 9.37
N GLY A 73 -0.42 14.72 8.71
CA GLY A 73 -1.34 15.85 8.52
C GLY A 73 -2.77 15.53 8.94
#